data_AF-X6CVN9-F1
#
_entry.id   AF-X6CVN9-F1
#
_cell.length_a   1.000
_cell.length_b   1.000
_cell.length_c   1.000
_cell.angle_alpha   90.00
_cell.angle_beta   90.00
_cell.angle_gamma   90.00
#
_symmetry.space_group_name_H-M   'P 1'
#
loop_
_entity.id
_entity.type
_entity.pdbx_description
1 polymer ?
#
loop_
_entity_poly.entity_id
_entity_poly.type
_entity_poly.pdbx_seq_one_letter_code
_entity_poly.pdbx_strand_id
1 'polypeptide(L)'
;MASIFGFRSRDPARDRQTDVSRLDRLAKLFEQIAAEIESEKAGLENRYRTKATNAAFLIEAMENGSASDKRSSEVSALTQSILNCERRIAALSRQDGMMKDLRHSLHMVFDDNAGSEIAAKVARPAGASRG
;
A
#
# COMPACT_ATOMS: atom_id res chain seq x y z
N MET A 1 -32.88 -9.41 46.05
CA MET A 1 -32.82 -10.36 44.91
C MET A 1 -31.99 -9.73 43.80
N ALA A 2 -30.69 -10.01 43.77
CA ALA A 2 -29.78 -9.50 42.74
C ALA A 2 -29.84 -10.42 41.51
N SER A 3 -30.16 -9.87 40.34
CA SER A 3 -30.20 -10.63 39.09
C SER A 3 -28.77 -11.00 38.65
N ILE A 4 -28.54 -12.30 38.49
CA ILE A 4 -27.26 -12.97 38.23
C ILE A 4 -26.82 -12.92 36.75
N PHE A 5 -27.61 -12.28 35.88
CA PHE A 5 -27.22 -12.02 34.49
C PHE A 5 -26.73 -10.58 34.33
N GLY A 6 -25.62 -10.28 35.00
CA GLY A 6 -24.87 -9.06 34.73
C GLY A 6 -24.19 -9.17 33.38
N PHE A 7 -24.92 -8.92 32.28
CA PHE A 7 -24.28 -8.49 31.05
C PHE A 7 -23.51 -7.21 31.42
N ARG A 8 -22.21 -7.33 31.70
CA ARG A 8 -21.34 -6.19 31.95
C ARG A 8 -21.27 -5.45 30.62
N SER A 9 -22.22 -4.55 30.42
CA SER A 9 -22.29 -3.71 29.23
C SER A 9 -20.96 -2.98 29.15
N ARG A 10 -20.12 -3.45 28.23
CA ARG A 10 -18.78 -2.93 28.00
C ARG A 10 -18.97 -1.50 27.51
N ASP A 11 -18.17 -0.57 28.02
CA ASP A 11 -18.30 0.84 27.67
C ASP A 11 -18.14 1.01 26.14
N PRO A 12 -19.20 1.43 25.41
CA PRO A 12 -19.15 1.59 23.97
C PRO A 12 -18.06 2.58 23.52
N ALA A 13 -17.68 3.54 24.38
CA ALA A 13 -16.58 4.45 24.08
C ALA A 13 -15.22 3.73 24.08
N ARG A 14 -15.00 2.76 24.98
CA ARG A 14 -13.77 1.96 24.99
C ARG A 14 -13.67 1.03 23.79
N ASP A 15 -14.79 0.48 23.35
CA ASP A 15 -14.82 -0.38 22.17
C ASP A 15 -14.50 0.44 20.91
N ARG A 16 -15.12 1.62 20.74
CA ARG A 16 -14.76 2.57 19.67
C ARG A 16 -13.29 2.99 19.69
N GLN A 17 -12.75 3.30 20.88
CA GLN A 17 -11.33 3.64 21.01
C GLN A 17 -10.41 2.48 20.59
N THR A 18 -10.81 1.25 20.90
CA THR A 18 -10.07 0.05 20.49
C THR A 18 -10.11 -0.14 18.97
N ASP A 19 -11.25 0.12 18.34
CA ASP A 19 -11.40 0.02 16.90
C ASP A 19 -10.61 1.09 16.15
N VAL A 20 -10.61 2.33 16.64
CA VAL A 20 -9.74 3.40 16.12
C VAL A 20 -8.27 3.00 16.19
N SER A 21 -7.83 2.43 17.32
CA SER A 21 -6.44 1.99 17.48
C SER A 21 -6.06 0.83 16.53
N ARG A 22 -6.98 -0.12 16.29
CA ARG A 22 -6.78 -1.22 15.33
C ARG A 22 -6.64 -0.69 13.90
N LEU A 23 -7.53 0.21 13.51
CA LEU A 23 -7.54 0.80 12.18
C LEU A 23 -6.33 1.72 11.94
N ASP A 24 -5.91 2.50 12.93
CA ASP A 24 -4.68 3.31 12.87
C ASP A 24 -3.44 2.43 12.67
N ARG A 25 -3.35 1.31 13.40
CA ARG A 25 -2.27 0.34 13.20
C ARG A 25 -2.29 -0.26 11.79
N LEU A 26 -3.47 -0.56 11.25
CA LEU A 26 -3.60 -1.09 9.89
C LEU A 26 -3.19 -0.05 8.84
N ALA A 27 -3.57 1.22 9.03
CA ALA A 27 -3.16 2.33 8.17
C ALA A 27 -1.63 2.46 8.08
N LYS A 28 -0.96 2.41 9.24
CA LYS A 28 0.51 2.47 9.32
C LYS A 28 1.18 1.30 8.61
N LEU A 29 0.62 0.09 8.73
CA LEU A 29 1.14 -1.08 8.02
C LEU A 29 1.01 -0.94 6.50
N PHE A 30 -0.12 -0.43 6.00
CA PHE A 30 -0.29 -0.17 4.57
C PHE A 30 0.69 0.88 4.05
N GLU A 31 0.93 1.95 4.81
CA GLU A 31 1.90 2.98 4.45
C GLU A 31 3.34 2.45 4.44
N GLN A 32 3.70 1.63 5.41
CA GLN A 32 5.00 0.96 5.44
C GLN A 32 5.18 0.05 4.21
N ILE A 33 4.20 -0.80 3.91
CA ILE A 33 4.27 -1.72 2.76
C ILE A 33 4.34 -0.93 1.44
N ALA A 34 3.57 0.17 1.31
CA ALA A 34 3.63 1.03 0.14
C ALA A 34 5.02 1.67 -0.04
N ALA A 35 5.65 2.11 1.05
CA ALA A 35 7.02 2.64 1.02
C ALA A 35 8.05 1.58 0.62
N GLU A 36 7.91 0.35 1.11
CA GLU A 36 8.75 -0.79 0.72
C GLU A 36 8.61 -1.13 -0.77
N ILE A 37 7.38 -1.15 -1.29
CA ILE A 37 7.08 -1.37 -2.72
C ILE A 37 7.71 -0.28 -3.59
N GLU A 38 7.54 0.99 -3.21
CA GLU A 38 8.07 2.11 -3.98
C GLU A 38 9.60 2.12 -3.97
N SER A 39 10.23 1.79 -2.83
CA SER A 39 11.68 1.62 -2.73
C SER A 39 12.18 0.48 -3.63
N GLU A 40 11.49 -0.66 -3.66
CA GLU A 40 11.87 -1.78 -4.55
C GLU A 40 11.74 -1.37 -6.02
N LYS A 41 10.64 -0.69 -6.37
CA LYS A 41 10.36 -0.20 -7.72
C LYS A 41 11.43 0.80 -8.17
N ALA A 42 11.77 1.80 -7.37
CA ALA A 42 12.83 2.76 -7.66
C ALA A 42 14.19 2.06 -7.89
N GLY A 43 14.50 1.05 -7.07
CA GLY A 43 15.70 0.22 -7.25
C GLY A 43 15.70 -0.57 -8.57
N LEU A 44 14.55 -1.10 -8.98
CA LEU A 44 14.39 -1.81 -10.25
C LEU A 44 14.45 -0.87 -11.46
N GLU A 45 13.84 0.30 -11.38
CA GLU A 45 13.89 1.31 -12.45
C GLU A 45 15.32 1.78 -12.71
N ASN A 46 16.11 1.98 -11.65
CA ASN A 46 17.52 2.32 -11.80
C ASN A 46 18.30 1.19 -12.51
N ARG A 47 18.10 -0.07 -12.10
CA ARG A 47 18.73 -1.22 -12.75
C ARG A 47 18.28 -1.38 -14.21
N TYR A 48 17.00 -1.18 -14.48
CA TYR A 48 16.43 -1.20 -15.83
C TYR A 48 17.14 -0.18 -16.73
N ARG A 49 17.24 1.09 -16.28
CA ARG A 49 17.93 2.15 -17.04
C ARG A 49 19.38 1.78 -17.35
N THR A 50 20.14 1.33 -16.35
CA THR A 50 21.53 0.90 -16.56
C THR A 50 21.63 -0.25 -17.57
N LYS A 51 20.76 -1.26 -17.47
CA LYS A 51 20.78 -2.42 -18.37
C LYS A 51 20.36 -2.05 -19.80
N ALA A 52 19.37 -1.18 -19.95
CA ALA A 52 18.94 -0.67 -21.24
C ALA A 52 20.04 0.15 -21.93
N THR A 53 20.71 1.05 -21.19
CA THR A 53 21.86 1.81 -21.70
C THR A 53 23.00 0.89 -22.14
N ASN A 54 23.35 -0.12 -21.33
CA ASN A 54 24.40 -1.08 -21.69
C ASN A 54 24.02 -1.91 -22.93
N ALA A 55 22.74 -2.29 -23.07
CA ALA A 55 22.26 -3.02 -24.24
C ALA A 55 22.38 -2.18 -25.51
N ALA A 56 22.00 -0.89 -25.44
CA ALA A 56 22.14 0.04 -26.56
C ALA A 56 23.59 0.18 -27.03
N PHE A 57 24.54 0.37 -26.10
CA PHE A 57 25.97 0.42 -26.44
C PHE A 57 26.50 -0.88 -27.05
N LEU A 58 26.05 -2.03 -26.55
CA LEU A 58 26.45 -3.33 -27.09
C LEU A 58 25.94 -3.54 -28.52
N ILE A 59 24.70 -3.13 -28.81
CA ILE A 59 24.12 -3.18 -30.15
C ILE A 59 24.90 -2.27 -31.11
N GLU A 60 25.16 -1.03 -30.72
CA GLU A 60 25.96 -0.08 -31.52
C GLU A 60 27.39 -0.61 -31.79
N ALA A 61 28.02 -1.23 -30.79
CA ALA A 61 29.34 -1.86 -30.96
C ALA A 61 29.31 -3.09 -31.89
N MET A 62 28.19 -3.79 -31.97
CA MET A 62 27.99 -4.90 -32.92
C MET A 62 27.78 -4.39 -34.35
N GLU A 63 27.02 -3.30 -34.52
CA GLU A 63 26.78 -2.65 -35.82
C GLU A 63 28.06 -2.09 -36.43
N ASN A 64 28.98 -1.59 -35.59
CA ASN A 64 30.29 -1.08 -35.99
C ASN A 64 31.34 -2.17 -36.28
N GLY A 65 30.91 -3.42 -36.52
CA GLY A 65 31.77 -4.49 -37.07
C GLY A 65 32.60 -5.27 -36.05
N SER A 66 32.40 -5.06 -34.75
CA SER A 66 33.07 -5.83 -33.70
C SER A 66 32.16 -6.97 -33.21
N ALA A 67 31.83 -7.92 -34.10
CA ALA A 67 30.95 -9.03 -33.79
C ALA A 67 31.76 -10.29 -33.40
N SER A 68 31.66 -10.71 -32.14
CA SER A 68 31.99 -12.08 -31.72
C SER A 68 30.77 -12.70 -31.05
N ASP A 69 30.63 -14.02 -31.10
CA ASP A 69 29.53 -14.77 -30.49
C ASP A 69 29.30 -14.44 -29.01
N LYS A 70 30.35 -14.04 -28.27
CA LYS A 70 30.25 -13.56 -26.89
C LYS A 70 29.29 -12.37 -26.75
N ARG A 71 29.32 -11.40 -27.67
CA ARG A 71 28.48 -10.19 -27.59
C ARG A 71 27.00 -10.49 -27.87
N SER A 72 26.70 -11.47 -28.72
CA SER A 72 25.33 -11.93 -28.96
C SER A 72 24.70 -12.54 -27.69
N SER A 73 25.49 -13.33 -26.94
CA SER A 73 25.04 -13.90 -25.66
C SER A 73 24.81 -12.82 -24.59
N GLU A 74 25.65 -11.77 -24.56
CA GLU A 74 25.51 -10.64 -23.64
C GLU A 74 24.26 -9.80 -23.94
N VAL A 75 23.96 -9.52 -25.21
CA VAL A 75 22.71 -8.85 -25.62
C VAL A 75 21.50 -9.67 -25.20
N SER A 76 21.50 -10.98 -25.44
CA SER A 76 20.40 -11.86 -25.03
C SER A 76 20.18 -11.85 -23.51
N ALA A 77 21.26 -11.87 -22.73
CA ALA A 77 21.19 -11.79 -21.27
C ALA A 77 20.66 -10.44 -20.78
N LEU A 78 21.08 -9.33 -21.41
CA LEU A 78 20.57 -7.99 -21.10
C LEU A 78 19.09 -7.86 -21.41
N THR A 79 18.64 -8.33 -22.58
CA THR A 79 17.22 -8.34 -22.97
C THR A 79 16.38 -9.13 -21.96
N GLN A 80 16.85 -10.32 -21.54
CA GLN A 80 16.13 -11.10 -20.54
C GLN A 80 16.05 -10.38 -19.18
N SER A 81 17.13 -9.70 -18.76
CA SER A 81 17.15 -8.90 -17.55
C SER A 81 16.17 -7.72 -17.62
N ILE A 82 16.07 -7.06 -18.78
CA ILE A 82 15.15 -5.94 -19.04
C ILE A 82 13.70 -6.43 -18.92
N LEU A 83 13.33 -7.52 -19.61
CA LEU A 83 11.99 -8.10 -19.55
C LEU A 83 11.59 -8.53 -18.13
N ASN A 84 12.55 -9.09 -17.37
CA ASN A 84 12.30 -9.46 -15.97
C ASN A 84 12.04 -8.24 -15.09
N CYS A 85 12.78 -7.14 -15.31
CA CYS A 85 12.54 -5.88 -14.60
C CYS A 85 11.16 -5.32 -14.93
N GLU A 86 10.76 -5.28 -16.20
CA GLU A 86 9.44 -4.79 -16.62
C GLU A 86 8.29 -5.57 -15.98
N ARG A 87 8.36 -6.90 -16.00
CA ARG A 87 7.35 -7.76 -15.36
C ARG A 87 7.23 -7.49 -13.86
N ARG A 88 8.37 -7.31 -13.18
CA ARG A 88 8.38 -7.04 -11.74
C ARG A 88 7.87 -5.63 -11.43
N ILE A 89 8.27 -4.61 -12.19
CA ILE A 89 7.77 -3.23 -12.05
C ILE A 89 6.24 -3.19 -12.25
N ALA A 90 5.72 -3.91 -13.25
CA ALA A 90 4.28 -4.01 -13.46
C ALA A 90 3.56 -4.69 -12.29
N ALA A 91 4.15 -5.73 -11.69
CA ALA A 91 3.59 -6.38 -10.51
C ALA A 91 3.58 -5.47 -9.29
N LEU A 92 4.69 -4.76 -9.02
CA LEU A 92 4.81 -3.80 -7.93
C LEU A 92 3.83 -2.63 -8.11
N SER A 93 3.63 -2.15 -9.34
CA SER A 93 2.66 -1.08 -9.62
C SER A 93 1.22 -1.51 -9.31
N ARG A 94 0.86 -2.78 -9.55
CA ARG A 94 -0.44 -3.33 -9.14
C ARG A 94 -0.56 -3.45 -7.62
N GLN A 95 0.51 -3.84 -6.93
CA GLN A 95 0.54 -3.93 -5.47
C GLN A 95 0.40 -2.54 -4.83
N ASP A 96 1.09 -1.53 -5.33
CA ASP A 96 0.97 -0.15 -4.86
C ASP A 96 -0.45 0.41 -5.05
N GLY A 97 -1.07 0.16 -6.22
CA GLY A 97 -2.47 0.50 -6.46
C GLY A 97 -3.40 -0.14 -5.43
N MET A 98 -3.23 -1.44 -5.16
CA MET A 98 -3.99 -2.15 -4.13
C MET A 98 -3.80 -1.56 -2.74
N MET A 99 -2.58 -1.14 -2.36
CA MET A 99 -2.34 -0.51 -1.06
C MET A 99 -3.08 0.84 -0.93
N LYS A 100 -3.14 1.62 -2.01
CA LYS A 100 -3.90 2.88 -2.06
C LYS A 100 -5.40 2.63 -1.92
N ASP A 101 -5.94 1.63 -2.61
CA ASP A 101 -7.36 1.26 -2.53
C ASP A 101 -7.77 0.77 -1.13
N LEU A 102 -6.91 -0.04 -0.50
CA LEU A 102 -7.12 -0.51 0.87
C LEU A 102 -7.07 0.65 1.88
N ARG A 103 -6.14 1.59 1.71
CA ARG A 103 -6.07 2.79 2.54
C ARG A 103 -7.31 3.67 2.36
N HIS A 104 -7.79 3.85 1.14
CA HIS A 104 -9.00 4.63 0.88
C HIS A 104 -10.24 3.97 1.52
N SER A 105 -10.37 2.65 1.36
CA SER A 105 -11.43 1.87 1.98
C SER A 105 -11.38 1.98 3.52
N LEU A 106 -10.19 1.99 4.11
CA LEU A 106 -10.00 2.20 5.54
C LEU A 106 -10.43 3.60 5.99
N HIS A 107 -10.14 4.65 5.21
CA HIS A 107 -10.61 6.01 5.48
C HIS A 107 -12.13 6.09 5.50
N MET A 108 -12.82 5.41 4.58
CA MET A 108 -14.28 5.41 4.55
C MET A 108 -14.91 4.81 5.81
N VAL A 109 -14.28 3.77 6.38
CA VAL A 109 -14.72 3.18 7.66
C VAL A 109 -14.58 4.16 8.83
N PHE A 110 -13.59 5.06 8.79
CA PHE A 110 -13.45 6.12 9.80
C PHE A 110 -14.52 7.21 9.65
N ASP A 111 -14.81 7.64 8.41
CA ASP A 111 -15.80 8.68 8.14
C ASP A 111 -17.24 8.25 8.51
N ASP A 112 -17.61 7.00 8.20
CA ASP A 112 -18.92 6.45 8.56
C ASP A 112 -19.12 6.39 10.08
N ASN A 113 -18.06 6.10 10.84
CA ASN A 113 -18.09 6.12 12.30
C ASN A 113 -18.24 7.55 12.85
N ALA A 114 -17.60 8.55 12.24
CA ALA A 114 -17.72 9.94 12.66
C ALA A 114 -19.15 10.49 12.45
N GLY A 115 -19.80 10.12 11.33
CA GLY A 115 -21.20 10.47 11.07
C GLY A 115 -22.17 9.87 12.10
N SER A 116 -21.92 8.62 12.51
CA SER A 116 -22.70 7.95 13.55
C SER A 116 -22.57 8.61 14.93
N GLU A 117 -21.36 9.09 15.29
CA GLU A 117 -21.14 9.79 16.57
C GLU A 117 -21.83 11.16 16.65
N ILE A 118 -21.91 11.90 15.54
CA ILE A 118 -22.63 13.18 15.49
C ILE A 118 -24.13 12.95 15.67
N ALA A 119 -24.70 11.97 14.97
CA ALA A 119 -26.10 11.60 15.11
C ALA A 119 -26.45 11.14 16.53
N ALA A 120 -25.59 10.33 17.17
CA ALA A 120 -25.79 9.87 18.54
C ALA A 120 -25.67 10.98 19.59
N LYS A 121 -24.83 12.00 19.37
CA LYS A 121 -24.73 13.18 20.25
C LYS A 121 -25.95 14.10 20.12
N VAL A 122 -26.48 14.26 18.91
CA VAL A 122 -27.71 15.05 18.65
C VAL A 122 -28.95 14.37 19.23
N ALA A 123 -28.99 13.03 19.29
CA ALA A 123 -30.11 12.27 19.82
C ALA A 123 -30.18 12.20 21.36
N ARG A 124 -29.19 12.70 22.12
CA ARG A 124 -29.31 12.84 23.58
C ARG A 124 -30.17 14.07 23.88
N PRO A 125 -31.38 13.93 24.47
CA PRO A 125 -32.14 15.10 24.89
C PRO A 125 -31.35 15.82 25.99
N ALA A 126 -31.15 17.12 25.81
CA ALA A 126 -30.68 18.02 26.86
C ALA A 126 -31.65 17.92 28.04
N GLY A 127 -31.29 17.13 29.04
CA GLY A 127 -32.10 16.92 30.24
C GLY A 127 -32.25 18.21 31.04
N ALA A 128 -33.48 18.71 31.07
CA ALA A 128 -34.15 19.33 32.21
C ALA A 128 -33.31 20.24 33.12
N SER A 129 -33.34 21.56 32.85
CA SER A 129 -33.17 22.55 33.92
C SER A 129 -34.48 22.60 34.72
N ARG A 130 -34.47 22.03 35.93
CA ARG A 130 -35.45 22.37 36.97
C ARG A 130 -35.13 23.76 37.50
N GLY A 131 -36.08 24.68 37.35
CA GLY A 131 -36.22 25.92 38.10
C GLY A 131 -37.66 26.01 38.56
#